data_AF-A0A7H1NR64-F1
#
_entry.id   AF-A0A7H1NR64-F1
#
_cell.length_a   1.000
_cell.length_b   1.000
_cell.length_c   1.000
_cell.angle_alpha   90.00
_cell.angle_beta   90.00
_cell.angle_gamma   90.00
#
_symmetry.space_group_name_H-M   'P 1'
#
loop_
_entity.id
_entity.type
_entity.pdbx_description
1 polymer ?
#
loop_
_entity_poly.entity_id
_entity_poly.type
_entity_poly.pdbx_seq_one_letter_code
_entity_poly.pdbx_strand_id
1 'polypeptide(L)'
;MAKVIVGCKLPNGLVIDIKGKGRVHLQGSNAASLASSPALYNPRTAESAPEAVGLTMVEETFWKSWCAQMKGFPPLENGLIFAATKKRDVLAEAKEKSAIKTGLDRMEKPKPPVVGA
;
A
#
# COMPACT_ATOMS: atom_id res chain seq x y z
N MET A 1 -4.11 21.73 -6.42
CA MET A 1 -4.32 20.70 -5.38
C MET A 1 -3.25 19.65 -5.54
N ALA A 2 -2.34 19.54 -4.58
CA ALA A 2 -1.25 18.58 -4.64
C ALA A 2 -1.80 17.18 -4.37
N LYS A 3 -1.29 16.17 -5.09
CA LYS A 3 -1.68 14.78 -4.93
C LYS A 3 -0.49 14.01 -4.36
N VAL A 4 -0.78 13.10 -3.44
CA VAL A 4 0.18 12.14 -2.91
C VAL A 4 -0.22 10.74 -3.34
N ILE A 5 0.77 9.88 -3.50
CA ILE A 5 0.55 8.46 -3.74
C ILE A 5 0.66 7.79 -2.37
N VAL A 6 -0.42 7.16 -1.94
CA VAL A 6 -0.52 6.42 -0.68
C VAL A 6 -0.30 4.94 -0.99
N GLY A 7 0.70 4.34 -0.35
CA GLY A 7 0.92 2.90 -0.31
C GLY A 7 0.21 2.27 0.88
N CYS A 8 -0.47 1.14 0.66
CA CYS A 8 -1.14 0.36 1.68
C CYS A 8 -0.76 -1.12 1.55
N LYS A 9 -0.10 -1.64 2.59
CA LYS A 9 0.34 -3.04 2.67
C LYS A 9 -0.75 -4.00 3.12
N LEU A 10 -1.86 -3.49 3.66
CA LEU A 10 -2.94 -4.31 4.20
C LEU A 10 -3.57 -5.17 3.08
N PRO A 11 -3.86 -6.46 3.33
CA PRO A 11 -4.38 -7.37 2.31
C PRO A 11 -5.62 -6.85 1.59
N ASN A 12 -6.59 -6.34 2.37
CA ASN A 12 -7.88 -5.86 1.86
C ASN A 12 -7.93 -4.34 1.67
N GLY A 13 -6.80 -3.64 1.89
CA GLY A 13 -6.74 -2.19 1.84
C GLY A 13 -7.33 -1.55 3.09
N LEU A 14 -7.62 -0.25 2.99
CA LEU A 14 -8.22 0.50 4.08
C LEU A 14 -9.13 1.59 3.52
N VAL A 15 -10.35 1.67 4.01
CA VAL A 15 -11.18 2.81 3.69
C VAL A 15 -10.94 3.93 4.71
N ILE A 16 -10.46 5.06 4.22
CA ILE A 16 -10.21 6.25 5.02
C ILE A 16 -11.36 7.24 4.80
N ASP A 17 -11.94 7.73 5.90
CA ASP A 17 -13.02 8.70 5.89
C ASP A 17 -12.63 9.88 6.78
N ILE A 18 -12.97 11.08 6.32
CA ILE A 18 -12.91 12.28 7.14
C ILE A 18 -14.27 12.94 7.07
N LYS A 19 -14.88 13.14 8.24
CA LYS A 19 -16.18 13.80 8.38
C LYS A 19 -16.17 15.15 7.64
N GLY A 20 -16.99 15.25 6.59
CA GLY A 20 -17.12 16.46 5.76
C GLY A 20 -16.15 16.59 4.57
N LYS A 21 -15.17 15.69 4.40
CA LYS A 21 -14.30 15.65 3.19
C LYS A 21 -14.53 14.41 2.32
N GLY A 22 -15.23 13.40 2.84
CA GLY A 22 -15.63 12.20 2.10
C GLY A 22 -14.78 10.96 2.41
N ARG A 23 -15.05 9.91 1.64
CA ARG A 23 -14.54 8.55 1.84
C ARG A 23 -13.65 8.14 0.67
N VAL A 24 -12.44 7.67 0.96
CA VAL A 24 -11.47 7.19 -0.05
C VAL A 24 -11.07 5.75 0.28
N HIS A 25 -11.17 4.86 -0.70
CA HIS A 25 -10.70 3.48 -0.55
C HIS A 25 -9.24 3.36 -0.97
N LEU A 26 -8.36 3.07 -0.01
CA LEU A 26 -6.97 2.71 -0.28
C LEU A 26 -6.92 1.25 -0.70
N GLN A 27 -6.37 1.00 -1.89
CA GLN A 27 -6.18 -0.35 -2.42
C GLN A 27 -5.17 -1.13 -1.58
N GLY A 28 -5.51 -2.37 -1.24
CA GLY A 28 -4.64 -3.29 -0.52
C GLY A 28 -3.70 -4.09 -1.40
N SER A 29 -2.88 -4.92 -0.77
CA SER A 29 -1.92 -5.80 -1.44
C SER A 29 -2.58 -6.94 -2.24
N ASN A 30 -3.75 -7.44 -1.85
CA ASN A 30 -4.49 -8.41 -2.68
C ASN A 30 -5.11 -7.77 -3.93
N ALA A 31 -5.47 -6.48 -3.85
CA ALA A 31 -5.97 -5.70 -4.98
C ALA A 31 -4.83 -5.15 -5.87
N ALA A 32 -3.57 -5.29 -5.43
CA ALA A 32 -2.37 -4.88 -6.16
C ALA A 32 -2.01 -5.80 -7.33
N SER A 33 -2.79 -6.86 -7.60
CA SER A 33 -2.69 -7.57 -8.86
C SER A 33 -2.90 -6.57 -10.00
N LEU A 34 -1.86 -6.39 -10.83
CA LEU A 34 -1.64 -5.31 -11.80
C LEU A 34 -2.80 -5.01 -12.78
N ALA A 35 -3.86 -5.83 -12.83
CA ALA A 35 -4.98 -5.67 -13.75
C ALA A 35 -6.05 -4.68 -13.28
N SER A 36 -6.19 -4.41 -11.98
CA SER A 36 -7.36 -3.68 -11.44
C SER A 36 -7.12 -2.19 -11.11
N SER A 37 -5.88 -1.69 -11.18
CA SER A 37 -5.55 -0.28 -10.89
C SER A 37 -4.99 0.45 -12.12
N PRO A 38 -5.86 0.97 -13.02
CA PRO A 38 -5.45 1.61 -14.28
C PRO A 38 -4.62 2.90 -14.09
N ALA A 39 -4.53 3.44 -12.87
CA ALA A 39 -3.75 4.65 -12.58
C ALA A 39 -2.25 4.39 -12.32
N LEU A 40 -1.83 3.14 -12.10
CA LEU A 40 -0.45 2.81 -11.70
C LEU A 40 0.19 1.65 -12.48
N TYR A 41 -0.60 0.91 -13.27
CA TYR A 41 -0.12 0.01 -14.32
C TYR A 41 0.40 0.82 -15.50
N ASN A 42 1.72 0.88 -15.68
CA ASN A 42 2.32 1.36 -16.91
C ASN A 42 2.80 0.15 -17.72
N PRO A 43 2.10 -0.26 -18.79
CA PRO A 43 2.47 -1.41 -19.61
C PRO A 43 3.82 -1.21 -20.33
N ARG A 44 4.34 0.03 -20.39
CA ARG A 44 5.64 0.35 -21.01
C ARG A 44 6.86 0.17 -20.10
N THR A 45 6.70 0.14 -18.77
CA THR A 45 7.86 0.07 -17.85
C THR A 45 7.93 -1.18 -17.00
N ALA A 46 6.89 -2.04 -16.96
CA ALA A 46 6.87 -3.30 -16.20
C ALA A 46 7.38 -3.18 -14.74
N GLU A 47 7.36 -1.99 -14.15
CA GLU A 47 7.61 -1.79 -12.73
C GLU A 47 6.30 -2.05 -12.01
N SER A 48 6.04 -3.34 -11.81
CA SER A 48 5.06 -3.81 -10.85
C SER A 48 5.33 -3.14 -9.51
N ALA A 49 4.29 -2.63 -8.85
CA ALA A 49 4.41 -2.37 -7.42
C ALA A 49 4.94 -3.66 -6.76
N PRO A 50 5.86 -3.59 -5.79
CA PRO A 50 6.33 -4.78 -5.10
C PRO A 50 5.11 -5.59 -4.63
N GLU A 51 5.17 -6.92 -4.76
CA GLU A 51 4.04 -7.88 -4.69
C GLU A 51 3.19 -7.83 -3.39
N ALA A 52 3.45 -6.87 -2.50
CA ALA A 52 2.83 -6.72 -1.20
C ALA A 52 2.27 -5.31 -0.91
N VAL A 53 2.16 -4.37 -1.85
CA VAL A 53 1.61 -3.02 -1.55
C VAL A 53 0.65 -2.51 -2.64
N GLY A 54 -0.57 -2.12 -2.22
CA GLY A 54 -1.52 -1.41 -3.08
C GLY A 54 -1.26 0.10 -3.07
N LEU A 55 -1.44 0.76 -4.21
CA LEU A 55 -1.11 2.17 -4.40
C LEU A 55 -2.36 2.96 -4.81
N THR A 56 -2.63 4.07 -4.13
CA THR A 56 -3.81 4.91 -4.37
C THR A 56 -3.42 6.38 -4.41
N MET A 57 -3.97 7.16 -5.35
CA MET A 57 -3.68 8.59 -5.45
C MET A 57 -4.71 9.38 -4.65
N VAL A 58 -4.26 10.14 -3.66
CA VAL A 58 -5.11 10.89 -2.72
C VAL A 58 -4.68 12.35 -2.69
N GLU A 59 -5.61 13.25 -2.39
CA GLU A 59 -5.29 14.68 -2.23
C GLU A 59 -4.45 14.90 -0.96
N GLU A 60 -3.43 15.74 -1.05
CA GLU A 60 -2.43 15.91 0.02
C GLU A 60 -3.05 16.47 1.31
N THR A 61 -3.93 17.47 1.21
CA THR A 61 -4.56 18.05 2.39
C THR A 61 -5.52 17.06 3.06
N PHE A 62 -6.19 16.19 2.29
CA PHE A 62 -6.98 15.08 2.79
C PHE A 62 -6.10 14.09 3.56
N TRP A 63 -5.02 13.61 2.94
CA TRP A 63 -4.09 12.66 3.57
C TRP A 63 -3.51 13.20 4.88
N LYS A 64 -3.00 14.43 4.88
CA LYS A 64 -2.47 15.07 6.10
C LYS A 64 -3.52 15.21 7.19
N SER A 65 -4.76 15.56 6.82
CA SER A 65 -5.88 15.67 7.79
C SER A 65 -6.22 14.31 8.40
N TRP A 66 -6.21 13.24 7.60
CA TRP A 66 -6.45 11.89 8.06
C TRP A 66 -5.34 11.40 9.00
N CYS A 67 -4.07 11.58 8.63
CA CYS A 67 -2.93 11.24 9.49
C CYS A 67 -2.95 11.99 10.84
N ALA A 68 -3.42 13.24 10.86
CA ALA A 68 -3.56 14.01 12.09
C ALA A 68 -4.65 13.46 13.01
N GLN A 69 -5.74 12.92 12.47
CA GLN A 69 -6.83 12.31 13.24
C GLN A 69 -6.49 10.89 13.70
N MET A 70 -5.72 10.15 12.90
CA MET A 70 -5.37 8.75 13.16
C MET A 70 -4.00 8.57 13.82
N LYS A 71 -3.55 9.55 14.62
CA LYS A 71 -2.35 9.40 15.47
C LYS A 71 -2.56 8.24 16.44
N GLY A 72 -1.61 7.28 16.49
CA GLY A 72 -1.77 6.04 17.25
C GLY A 72 -2.39 4.88 16.49
N PHE A 73 -2.72 5.04 15.21
CA PHE A 73 -3.22 3.91 14.40
C PHE A 73 -2.05 3.00 14.00
N PRO A 74 -2.00 1.73 14.48
CA PRO A 74 -0.81 0.90 14.32
C PRO A 74 -0.37 0.69 12.87
N PRO A 75 -1.26 0.57 11.87
CA PRO A 75 -0.84 0.51 10.46
C PRO A 75 -0.13 1.77 9.94
N LEU A 76 -0.44 2.95 10.49
CA LEU A 76 0.25 4.19 10.14
C LEU A 76 1.62 4.28 10.85
N GLU A 77 1.68 3.89 12.12
CA GLU A 77 2.92 3.95 12.92
C GLU A 77 3.93 2.86 12.53
N ASN A 78 3.46 1.66 12.22
CA ASN A 78 4.31 0.55 11.78
C ASN A 78 4.71 0.67 10.30
N GLY A 79 4.33 1.76 9.62
CA GLY A 79 4.65 1.99 8.21
C GLY A 79 3.95 1.02 7.26
N LEU A 80 2.83 0.41 7.64
CA LEU A 80 2.02 -0.39 6.72
C LEU A 80 1.24 0.49 5.74
N ILE A 81 1.03 1.76 6.11
CA ILE A 81 0.43 2.78 5.27
C ILE A 81 1.35 4.00 5.27
N PHE A 82 1.73 4.45 4.09
CA PHE A 82 2.69 5.54 3.90
C PHE A 82 2.36 6.30 2.62
N ALA A 83 2.91 7.50 2.46
CA ALA A 83 2.65 8.30 1.27
C ALA A 83 3.85 9.14 0.86
N ALA A 84 4.06 9.28 -0.45
CA ALA A 84 5.02 10.21 -1.00
C ALA A 84 4.46 10.93 -2.24
N THR A 85 5.09 12.05 -2.59
CA THR A 85 4.68 12.91 -3.72
C THR A 85 5.08 12.32 -5.06
N LYS A 86 6.17 11.53 -5.12
CA LYS A 86 6.64 10.88 -6.34
C LYS A 86 6.46 9.37 -6.27
N LYS A 87 6.07 8.78 -7.40
CA LYS A 87 5.88 7.33 -7.54
C LYS A 87 7.13 6.53 -7.17
N ARG A 88 8.32 7.02 -7.57
CA ARG A 88 9.59 6.35 -7.27
C ARG A 88 9.88 6.25 -5.78
N ASP A 89 9.60 7.30 -5.02
CA ASP A 89 9.83 7.33 -3.58
C ASP A 89 8.88 6.36 -2.87
N VAL A 90 7.60 6.33 -3.26
CA VAL A 90 6.64 5.36 -2.70
C VAL A 90 7.02 3.92 -3.03
N LEU A 91 7.52 3.66 -4.24
CA LEU A 91 7.96 2.32 -4.62
C LEU A 91 9.22 1.88 -3.87
N ALA A 92 10.17 2.79 -3.67
CA ALA A 92 11.35 2.52 -2.86
C ALA A 92 10.96 2.22 -1.40
N GLU A 93 10.10 3.06 -0.81
CA GLU A 93 9.61 2.88 0.55
C GLU A 93 8.79 1.58 0.68
N ALA A 94 7.98 1.25 -0.32
CA ALA A 94 7.24 -0.01 -0.38
C ALA A 94 8.18 -1.23 -0.42
N LYS A 95 9.30 -1.13 -1.15
CA LYS A 95 10.30 -2.20 -1.22
C LYS A 95 11.01 -2.39 0.12
N GLU A 96 11.41 -1.30 0.77
CA GLU A 96 12.03 -1.34 2.11
C GLU A 96 11.06 -1.92 3.15
N LYS A 97 9.81 -1.46 3.13
CA LYS A 97 8.76 -1.92 4.06
C LYS A 97 8.15 -3.26 3.66
N SER A 98 8.51 -3.83 2.51
CA SER A 98 8.13 -5.19 2.11
C SER A 98 8.67 -6.23 3.10
N ALA A 99 9.82 -5.97 3.72
CA ALA A 99 10.42 -6.84 4.73
C ALA A 99 9.67 -6.84 6.08
N ILE A 100 8.83 -5.84 6.35
CA ILE A 100 8.09 -5.70 7.62
C ILE A 100 6.91 -6.68 7.63
N LYS A 101 6.98 -7.75 8.41
CA LYS A 101 5.85 -8.70 8.54
C LYS A 101 4.66 -7.99 9.19
N THR A 102 3.54 -7.94 8.49
CA THR A 102 2.26 -7.41 8.97
C THR A 102 1.50 -8.40 9.84
N GLY A 103 1.92 -9.68 9.85
CA GLY A 103 1.22 -10.79 10.52
C GLY A 103 -0.03 -11.26 9.76
N LEU A 104 -0.46 -10.52 8.74
CA LEU A 104 -1.56 -10.85 7.82
C LEU A 104 -1.06 -11.09 6.39
N ASP A 105 0.25 -11.19 6.21
CA ASP A 105 0.86 -11.51 4.92
C ASP A 105 0.46 -12.92 4.48
N ARG A 106 0.54 -13.17 3.16
CA ARG A 106 0.40 -14.53 2.64
C ARG A 106 1.41 -15.42 3.35
N MET A 107 0.92 -16.47 4.00
CA MET A 107 1.76 -17.49 4.59
C MET A 107 2.72 -18.01 3.53
N GLU A 108 4.02 -17.99 3.82
CA GLU A 108 5.00 -18.65 2.98
C GLU A 108 4.59 -20.12 2.87
N LYS A 109 4.50 -20.62 1.63
CA LYS A 109 4.18 -22.02 1.40
C LYS A 109 5.29 -22.84 2.07
N PRO A 110 4.98 -23.82 2.95
CA PRO A 110 6.03 -24.62 3.57
C PRO A 110 6.89 -25.21 2.47
N LYS A 111 8.22 -25.13 2.65
CA LYS A 111 9.18 -25.75 1.74
C LYS A 111 8.76 -27.22 1.59
N PRO A 112 8.53 -27.73 0.38
CA PRO A 112 8.12 -29.12 0.22
C PRO A 112 9.17 -30.00 0.92
N PRO A 113 8.75 -31.05 1.64
CA PRO A 113 9.72 -31.97 2.24
C PRO A 113 10.67 -32.43 1.13
N VAL A 114 11.97 -32.43 1.44
CA VAL A 114 12.96 -33.05 0.56
C VAL A 114 12.63 -34.54 0.54
N VAL A 115 11.91 -34.98 -0.50
CA VAL A 115 11.70 -36.39 -0.77
C VAL A 115 12.97 -36.88 -1.46
N GLY A 116 13.88 -37.44 -0.66
CA GLY A 116 14.89 -38.43 -1.03
C GLY A 116 15.88 -38.13 -2.17
N ALA A 117 17.17 -38.15 -1.83
CA ALA A 117 18.22 -38.73 -2.67
C ALA A 117 19.19 -39.48 -1.75
#